data_AF-T0T3Z5-F1
#
_entry.id   AF-T0T3Z5-F1
#
_cell.length_a   1.000
_cell.length_b   1.000
_cell.length_c   1.000
_cell.angle_alpha   90.00
_cell.angle_beta   90.00
_cell.angle_gamma   90.00
#
_symmetry.space_group_name_H-M   'P 1'
#
loop_
_entity.id
_entity.type
_entity.pdbx_description
1 polymer ?
#
loop_
_entity_poly.entity_id
_entity_poly.type
_entity_poly.pdbx_seq_one_letter_code
_entity_poly.pdbx_strand_id
1 'polypeptide(L)'
;MVVPDNQKYTLKYVYGVSGDIVREQPYTVINTASIEGIKTGSDECKKEWETYSTSGTAKTDRSYVINKVDSNNYGKKLKDAVFAVYRYDPNNDVHRCDGDYHRYYDDEPVGYYVSDDNGRISISKTLLEAGGYWKVNIPFCGPIQIGWVNPKYNFEDNQLYYFEEIRAPEGYVLPENPDRHFFYYSPYSCIYDDEYYESVIGAVNLAKTGASIRVENKKAKRTNLTVKKEWLKSDGSKTERSDGSITYDVIQVATNQCGYSTEKVIKSGETLTHADNWTRTYLDLPVSGKDDCGNKVDYTYYVKETSSVPGYDTVYSNGSKTSDNPSDMKTDSEDGQITIKNKAQKQYELPETGGSGVKMHYVLGAALVLLTTGLIILKAYKTYQAGGDS
;
A
#
# COMPACT_ATOMS: atom_id res chain seq x y z
N MET A 1 -10.58 -2.55 30.60
CA MET A 1 -11.51 -2.44 29.46
C MET A 1 -12.89 -2.83 29.98
N VAL A 2 -13.83 -1.89 30.08
CA VAL A 2 -15.18 -2.17 30.58
C VAL A 2 -16.01 -2.63 29.39
N VAL A 3 -16.51 -3.87 29.43
CA VAL A 3 -17.38 -4.42 28.39
C VAL A 3 -18.78 -3.80 28.56
N PRO A 4 -19.36 -3.18 27.53
CA PRO A 4 -20.72 -2.63 27.60
C PRO A 4 -21.76 -3.75 27.79
N ASP A 5 -22.69 -3.56 28.73
CA ASP A 5 -23.84 -4.47 28.93
C ASP A 5 -24.79 -4.44 27.72
N ASN A 6 -25.40 -5.59 27.40
CA ASN A 6 -26.39 -5.87 26.33
C ASN A 6 -25.90 -6.07 24.87
N GLN A 7 -24.60 -6.28 24.62
CA GLN A 7 -24.12 -6.64 23.27
C GLN A 7 -23.79 -8.14 23.19
N LYS A 8 -24.29 -8.82 22.14
CA LYS A 8 -23.97 -10.24 21.89
C LYS A 8 -22.55 -10.34 21.32
N TYR A 9 -21.67 -11.02 22.04
CA TYR A 9 -20.31 -11.32 21.59
C TYR A 9 -20.19 -12.80 21.22
N THR A 10 -19.45 -13.11 20.15
CA THR A 10 -19.16 -14.48 19.74
C THR A 10 -17.66 -14.72 19.88
N LEU A 11 -17.26 -15.60 20.78
CA LEU A 11 -15.88 -16.05 20.90
C LEU A 11 -15.59 -17.08 19.80
N LYS A 12 -14.71 -16.74 18.86
CA LYS A 12 -14.16 -17.67 17.88
C LYS A 12 -12.73 -17.99 18.27
N TYR A 13 -12.44 -19.27 18.46
CA TYR A 13 -11.10 -19.74 18.79
C TYR A 13 -10.82 -21.03 18.03
N VAL A 14 -9.55 -21.23 17.68
CA VAL A 14 -9.04 -22.45 17.04
C VAL A 14 -8.03 -23.03 18.00
N TYR A 15 -8.20 -24.29 18.35
CA TYR A 15 -7.33 -25.00 19.26
C TYR A 15 -6.84 -26.28 18.57
N GLY A 16 -5.60 -26.66 18.82
CA GLY A 16 -5.02 -27.93 18.36
C GLY A 16 -4.79 -28.83 19.57
N VAL A 17 -5.24 -30.07 19.50
CA VAL A 17 -4.96 -31.10 20.51
C VAL A 17 -4.05 -32.14 19.87
N SER A 18 -2.94 -32.45 20.52
CA SER A 18 -1.99 -33.49 20.11
C SER A 18 -1.63 -34.34 21.32
N GLY A 19 -1.60 -35.65 21.17
CA GLY A 19 -1.18 -36.58 22.22
C GLY A 19 -0.75 -37.92 21.63
N ASP A 20 0.11 -38.64 22.34
CA ASP A 20 0.57 -39.97 21.94
C ASP A 20 -0.58 -40.98 22.12
N ILE A 21 -0.93 -41.71 21.06
CA ILE A 21 -1.99 -42.71 21.11
C ILE A 21 -1.38 -44.04 21.55
N VAL A 22 -1.56 -44.38 22.82
CA VAL A 22 -1.17 -45.67 23.39
C VAL A 22 -2.44 -46.46 23.75
N ARG A 23 -3.25 -46.85 22.75
CA ARG A 23 -4.17 -48.04 22.71
C ARG A 23 -5.34 -47.87 21.72
N GLU A 24 -5.93 -49.01 21.34
CA GLU A 24 -6.98 -49.23 20.34
C GLU A 24 -8.41 -48.78 20.72
N GLN A 25 -8.60 -47.92 21.73
CA GLN A 25 -9.94 -47.49 22.14
C GLN A 25 -10.31 -46.16 21.46
N PRO A 26 -11.61 -45.93 21.12
CA PRO A 26 -12.06 -44.63 20.63
C PRO A 26 -11.90 -43.58 21.74
N TYR A 27 -11.40 -42.40 21.37
CA TYR A 27 -11.25 -41.26 22.28
C TYR A 27 -12.26 -40.17 21.95
N THR A 28 -12.88 -39.61 22.98
CA THR A 28 -13.72 -38.41 22.85
C THR A 28 -12.91 -37.20 23.30
N VAL A 29 -12.63 -36.29 22.36
CA VAL A 29 -12.06 -34.97 22.71
C VAL A 29 -13.21 -34.03 23.02
N ILE A 30 -13.24 -33.53 24.25
CA ILE A 30 -14.17 -32.50 24.70
C ILE A 30 -13.37 -31.23 24.89
N ASN A 31 -13.80 -30.17 24.22
CA ASN A 31 -13.23 -28.86 24.44
C ASN A 31 -14.34 -27.92 24.94
N THR A 32 -14.08 -27.33 26.10
CA THR A 32 -14.98 -26.45 26.82
C THR A 32 -14.33 -25.08 26.95
N ALA A 33 -14.92 -24.06 26.33
CA ALA A 33 -14.51 -22.67 26.56
C ALA A 33 -15.45 -21.99 27.55
N SER A 34 -14.88 -21.35 28.57
CA SER A 34 -15.59 -20.51 29.53
C SER A 34 -15.02 -19.09 29.50
N ILE A 35 -15.87 -18.10 29.75
CA ILE A 35 -15.48 -16.70 29.88
C ILE A 35 -15.82 -16.28 31.31
N GLU A 36 -14.80 -15.98 32.13
CA GLU A 36 -15.01 -15.43 33.48
C GLU A 36 -15.66 -14.05 33.41
N GLY A 37 -16.67 -13.82 34.26
CA GLY A 37 -17.35 -12.52 34.39
C GLY A 37 -18.66 -12.35 33.61
N ILE A 38 -19.13 -13.36 32.88
CA ILE A 38 -20.45 -13.33 32.19
C ILE A 38 -21.35 -14.44 32.73
N LYS A 39 -22.59 -14.11 33.10
CA LYS A 39 -23.52 -14.98 33.84
C LYS A 39 -23.98 -16.25 33.10
N THR A 40 -23.89 -16.32 31.77
CA THR A 40 -24.27 -17.52 31.00
C THR A 40 -23.59 -17.52 29.62
N GLY A 41 -22.93 -18.64 29.27
CA GLY A 41 -22.36 -18.84 27.94
C GLY A 41 -21.34 -19.98 27.93
N SER A 42 -21.79 -21.22 28.10
CA SER A 42 -21.00 -22.42 27.79
C SER A 42 -21.55 -23.06 26.52
N ASP A 43 -20.66 -23.38 25.57
CA ASP A 43 -20.99 -24.16 24.39
C ASP A 43 -19.98 -25.31 24.29
N GLU A 44 -20.45 -26.50 23.89
CA GLU A 44 -19.65 -27.74 23.90
C GLU A 44 -19.69 -28.37 22.50
N CYS A 45 -18.51 -28.60 21.93
CA CYS A 45 -18.38 -29.32 20.67
C CYS A 45 -17.71 -30.68 20.93
N LYS A 46 -18.45 -31.77 20.71
CA LYS A 46 -17.96 -33.14 20.81
C LYS A 46 -17.61 -33.67 19.43
N LYS A 47 -16.43 -34.27 19.29
CA LYS A 47 -16.04 -34.96 18.07
C LYS A 47 -15.45 -36.33 18.42
N GLU A 48 -16.08 -37.39 17.92
CA GLU A 48 -15.56 -38.76 18.01
C GLU A 48 -14.56 -38.99 16.87
N TRP A 49 -13.45 -39.63 17.18
CA TRP A 49 -12.41 -39.98 16.21
C TRP A 49 -12.46 -41.49 15.98
N GLU A 50 -12.62 -41.90 14.71
CA GLU A 50 -12.53 -43.31 14.31
C GLU A 50 -11.10 -43.62 13.87
N THR A 51 -10.50 -44.66 14.45
CA THR A 51 -9.19 -45.17 14.06
C THR A 51 -9.31 -46.05 12.81
N TYR A 52 -8.72 -45.64 11.69
CA TYR A 52 -8.54 -46.51 10.54
C TYR A 52 -7.30 -47.40 10.77
N SER A 53 -7.54 -48.70 10.89
CA SER A 53 -6.51 -49.72 11.05
C SER A 53 -5.85 -50.04 9.71
N THR A 54 -4.54 -49.82 9.62
CA THR A 54 -3.64 -50.68 8.85
C THR A 54 -2.27 -50.63 9.50
N SER A 55 -1.73 -51.82 9.75
CA SER A 55 -0.42 -52.12 10.33
C SER A 55 0.70 -51.17 9.90
N GLY A 56 1.25 -50.44 10.86
CA GLY A 56 2.38 -49.55 10.70
C GLY A 56 2.26 -48.43 11.73
N THR A 57 3.19 -48.38 12.68
CA THR A 57 3.33 -47.32 13.68
C THR A 57 2.90 -45.96 13.14
N ALA A 58 1.85 -45.38 13.72
CA ALA A 58 1.47 -44.00 13.48
C ALA A 58 2.58 -43.08 14.04
N LYS A 59 3.66 -42.89 13.28
CA LYS A 59 4.52 -41.73 13.42
C LYS A 59 3.72 -40.57 12.86
N THR A 60 2.99 -39.85 13.71
CA THR A 60 2.58 -38.51 13.32
C THR A 60 3.86 -37.68 13.23
N ASP A 61 4.35 -37.43 12.03
CA ASP A 61 5.52 -36.57 11.84
C ASP A 61 5.25 -35.24 12.56
N ARG A 62 6.03 -34.97 13.60
CA ARG A 62 5.96 -33.71 14.36
C ARG A 62 6.43 -32.60 13.45
N SER A 63 5.78 -31.44 13.55
CA SER A 63 5.99 -30.33 12.64
C SER A 63 6.31 -29.03 13.37
N TYR A 64 7.04 -28.17 12.69
CA TYR A 64 7.12 -26.75 13.00
C TYR A 64 6.01 -26.00 12.26
N VAL A 65 5.04 -25.47 12.98
CA VAL A 65 3.91 -24.73 12.42
C VAL A 65 4.20 -23.23 12.43
N ILE A 66 4.07 -22.58 11.29
CA ILE A 66 4.17 -21.12 11.19
C ILE A 66 2.75 -20.56 10.97
N ASN A 67 2.36 -19.62 11.82
CA ASN A 67 1.10 -18.88 11.69
C ASN A 67 1.41 -17.46 11.22
N LYS A 68 1.21 -17.22 9.93
CA LYS A 68 1.45 -15.93 9.28
C LYS A 68 0.29 -14.98 9.48
N VAL A 69 0.55 -13.83 10.08
CA VAL A 69 -0.51 -12.86 10.46
C VAL A 69 -0.13 -11.41 10.19
N ASP A 70 -1.14 -10.55 10.18
CA ASP A 70 -1.01 -9.09 10.21
C ASP A 70 -0.57 -8.62 11.60
N SER A 71 0.42 -7.72 11.67
CA SER A 71 0.98 -7.22 12.94
C SER A 71 0.02 -6.39 13.79
N ASN A 72 -1.04 -5.85 13.18
CA ASN A 72 -2.03 -5.02 13.88
C ASN A 72 -3.35 -5.80 14.09
N ASN A 73 -3.51 -6.96 13.46
CA ASN A 73 -4.69 -7.81 13.61
C ASN A 73 -4.30 -9.30 13.49
N TYR A 74 -3.98 -9.94 14.61
CA TYR A 74 -3.52 -11.33 14.63
C TYR A 74 -4.58 -12.35 14.17
N GLY A 75 -5.85 -11.94 14.12
CA GLY A 75 -6.95 -12.72 13.54
C GLY A 75 -6.92 -12.75 12.02
N LYS A 76 -6.27 -11.77 11.38
CA LYS A 76 -6.09 -11.72 9.93
C LYS A 76 -4.90 -12.58 9.51
N LYS A 77 -5.20 -13.70 8.86
CA LYS A 77 -4.21 -14.63 8.32
C LYS A 77 -3.70 -14.16 6.97
N LEU A 78 -2.41 -14.36 6.70
CA LEU A 78 -1.78 -13.90 5.47
C LEU A 78 -1.28 -15.07 4.63
N LYS A 79 -1.88 -15.22 3.45
CA LYS A 79 -1.47 -16.20 2.44
C LYS A 79 -0.29 -15.70 1.60
N ASP A 80 0.35 -16.62 0.88
CA ASP A 80 1.38 -16.34 -0.12
C ASP A 80 2.71 -15.77 0.43
N ALA A 81 2.92 -15.75 1.75
CA ALA A 81 4.24 -15.48 2.34
C ALA A 81 5.20 -16.62 2.00
N VAL A 82 6.45 -16.31 1.66
CA VAL A 82 7.44 -17.33 1.29
C VAL A 82 8.53 -17.39 2.35
N PHE A 83 8.79 -18.60 2.83
CA PHE A 83 9.87 -18.92 3.74
C PHE A 83 10.87 -19.82 3.05
N ALA A 84 12.16 -19.54 3.28
CA ALA A 84 13.24 -20.41 2.88
C ALA A 84 13.74 -21.19 4.11
N VAL A 85 14.07 -22.45 3.90
CA VAL A 85 14.73 -23.31 4.88
C VAL A 85 16.15 -23.53 4.43
N TYR A 86 17.08 -23.35 5.35
CA TYR A 86 18.51 -23.43 5.12
C TYR A 86 19.11 -24.53 5.98
N ARG A 87 20.10 -25.24 5.41
CA ARG A 87 20.95 -26.12 6.20
C ARG A 87 21.99 -25.26 6.89
N TYR A 88 22.01 -25.27 8.22
CA TYR A 88 22.96 -24.46 8.98
C TYR A 88 24.36 -25.12 8.96
N ASP A 89 25.38 -24.37 8.54
CA ASP A 89 26.78 -24.76 8.68
C ASP A 89 27.50 -23.82 9.67
N PRO A 90 27.92 -24.31 10.85
CA PRO A 90 28.64 -23.49 11.82
C PRO A 90 29.99 -22.96 11.29
N ASN A 91 30.54 -23.57 10.24
CA ASN A 91 31.80 -23.11 9.62
C ASN A 91 31.61 -21.94 8.65
N ASN A 92 30.37 -21.57 8.32
CA ASN A 92 30.08 -20.38 7.51
C ASN A 92 30.05 -19.09 8.36
N ASP A 93 30.05 -19.20 9.69
CA ASP A 93 30.09 -18.07 10.63
C ASP A 93 31.53 -17.72 11.05
N VAL A 94 32.48 -17.74 10.10
CA VAL A 94 33.88 -17.40 10.37
C VAL A 94 34.03 -15.90 10.50
N HIS A 95 34.19 -15.45 11.74
CA HIS A 95 34.61 -14.10 12.09
C HIS A 95 36.03 -13.85 11.59
N ARG A 96 36.21 -13.04 10.54
CA ARG A 96 37.52 -12.45 10.21
C ARG A 96 37.76 -11.24 11.13
N CYS A 97 38.89 -11.22 11.81
CA CYS A 97 39.33 -10.18 12.76
C CYS A 97 39.71 -8.84 12.08
N ASP A 98 39.14 -8.55 10.90
CA ASP A 98 39.64 -7.54 9.96
C ASP A 98 38.74 -6.28 9.96
N GLY A 99 37.70 -6.25 10.81
CA GLY A 99 36.82 -5.09 11.00
C GLY A 99 35.80 -4.86 9.88
N ASP A 100 35.84 -5.64 8.79
CA ASP A 100 34.85 -5.61 7.72
C ASP A 100 33.82 -6.74 7.90
N TYR A 101 32.56 -6.38 8.16
CA TYR A 101 31.45 -7.31 8.27
C TYR A 101 31.04 -7.81 6.87
N HIS A 102 31.74 -8.84 6.37
CA HIS A 102 31.30 -9.58 5.19
C HIS A 102 30.58 -10.85 5.62
N ARG A 103 29.24 -10.77 5.74
CA ARG A 103 28.36 -11.93 5.94
C ARG A 103 28.36 -12.74 4.63
N TYR A 104 29.13 -13.83 4.56
CA TYR A 104 29.01 -14.80 3.46
C TYR A 104 27.67 -15.52 3.64
N TYR A 105 26.71 -15.24 2.76
CA TYR A 105 25.40 -15.92 2.73
C TYR A 105 25.51 -17.24 1.95
N ASP A 106 26.35 -18.16 2.41
CA ASP A 106 26.62 -19.43 1.71
C ASP A 106 25.83 -20.63 2.29
N ASP A 107 24.85 -20.38 3.15
CA ASP A 107 23.90 -21.43 3.53
C ASP A 107 22.94 -21.63 2.35
N GLU A 108 23.07 -22.75 1.65
CA GLU A 108 22.21 -23.08 0.52
C GLU A 108 20.77 -23.38 0.99
N PRO A 109 19.74 -22.80 0.34
CA PRO A 109 18.36 -23.11 0.66
C PRO A 109 18.06 -24.56 0.26
N VAL A 110 17.65 -25.36 1.25
CA VAL A 110 17.25 -26.77 1.06
C VAL A 110 15.76 -26.93 0.78
N GLY A 111 14.96 -25.88 0.98
CA GLY A 111 13.53 -25.92 0.75
C GLY A 111 12.84 -24.56 0.83
N TYR A 112 11.65 -24.50 0.24
CA TYR A 112 10.80 -23.31 0.28
C TYR A 112 9.37 -23.69 0.66
N TYR A 113 8.73 -22.84 1.45
CA TYR A 113 7.36 -23.02 1.90
C TYR A 113 6.56 -21.76 1.66
N VAL A 114 5.28 -21.94 1.35
CA VAL A 114 4.35 -20.84 1.09
C VAL A 114 3.19 -20.95 2.07
N SER A 115 2.80 -19.83 2.69
CA SER A 115 1.63 -19.84 3.57
C SER A 115 0.34 -20.04 2.78
N ASP A 116 -0.50 -20.96 3.26
CA ASP A 116 -1.79 -21.28 2.65
C ASP A 116 -2.85 -20.17 2.86
N ASP A 117 -4.08 -20.39 2.40
CA ASP A 117 -5.20 -19.45 2.57
C ASP A 117 -5.53 -19.13 4.05
N ASN A 118 -5.12 -19.99 4.98
CA ASN A 118 -5.25 -19.78 6.43
C ASN A 118 -3.96 -19.21 7.06
N GLY A 119 -3.01 -18.77 6.24
CA GLY A 119 -1.71 -18.26 6.66
C GLY A 119 -0.86 -19.31 7.37
N ARG A 120 -1.11 -20.60 7.15
CA ARG A 120 -0.41 -21.68 7.84
C ARG A 120 0.68 -22.28 6.96
N ILE A 121 1.79 -22.63 7.59
CA ILE A 121 2.86 -23.47 7.03
C ILE A 121 3.14 -24.59 8.03
N SER A 122 3.47 -25.77 7.53
CA SER A 122 3.88 -26.92 8.33
C SER A 122 5.16 -27.51 7.77
N ILE A 123 6.25 -27.45 8.55
CA ILE A 123 7.55 -28.02 8.21
C ILE A 123 7.69 -29.33 8.99
N SER A 124 7.76 -30.48 8.32
CA SER A 124 7.89 -31.82 8.91
C SER A 124 9.05 -32.60 8.29
N LYS A 125 9.49 -33.69 8.95
CA LYS A 125 10.64 -34.50 8.51
C LYS A 125 10.49 -34.99 7.08
N THR A 126 9.29 -35.49 6.77
CA THR A 126 8.90 -35.95 5.46
C THR A 126 8.14 -34.83 4.75
N LEU A 127 8.58 -34.52 3.54
CA LEU A 127 7.88 -33.65 2.62
C LEU A 127 7.07 -34.48 1.62
N LEU A 128 5.94 -33.90 1.25
CA LEU A 128 4.87 -34.41 0.40
C LEU A 128 5.37 -35.10 -0.89
N GLU A 129 4.52 -35.97 -1.44
CA GLU A 129 4.79 -36.84 -2.60
C GLU A 129 5.47 -36.13 -3.78
N ALA A 130 6.38 -36.86 -4.43
CA ALA A 130 7.15 -36.38 -5.58
C ALA A 130 6.26 -35.81 -6.71
N GLY A 131 6.66 -34.66 -7.29
CA GLY A 131 6.11 -34.18 -8.57
C GLY A 131 5.35 -32.86 -8.55
N GLY A 132 5.10 -32.25 -7.38
CA GLY A 132 4.52 -30.92 -7.26
C GLY A 132 5.57 -29.81 -7.32
N TYR A 133 5.55 -28.98 -8.37
CA TYR A 133 6.28 -27.70 -8.39
C TYR A 133 5.37 -26.59 -8.90
N TRP A 134 5.59 -25.38 -8.39
CA TRP A 134 4.96 -24.15 -8.87
C TRP A 134 6.03 -23.06 -8.97
N LYS A 135 5.95 -22.25 -10.01
CA LYS A 135 6.85 -21.11 -10.18
C LYS A 135 6.29 -19.94 -9.38
N VAL A 136 7.06 -19.47 -8.41
CA VAL A 136 6.77 -18.21 -7.73
C VAL A 136 7.75 -17.18 -8.27
N ASN A 137 7.18 -16.12 -8.82
CA ASN A 137 7.98 -15.00 -9.27
C ASN A 137 8.37 -14.16 -8.06
N ILE A 138 9.66 -14.19 -7.70
CA ILE A 138 10.20 -13.40 -6.60
C ILE A 138 10.88 -12.17 -7.24
N PRO A 139 10.52 -10.94 -6.84
CA PRO A 139 11.22 -9.74 -7.31
C PRO A 139 12.73 -9.88 -7.06
N PHE A 140 13.56 -9.48 -8.02
CA PHE A 140 15.04 -9.55 -8.01
C PHE A 140 15.66 -10.93 -8.26
N CYS A 141 15.07 -12.03 -7.76
CA CYS A 141 15.61 -13.39 -7.99
C CYS A 141 15.07 -14.08 -9.26
N GLY A 142 14.08 -13.48 -9.92
CA GLY A 142 13.40 -14.07 -11.07
C GLY A 142 12.40 -15.16 -10.67
N PRO A 143 11.88 -15.94 -11.65
CA PRO A 143 11.01 -17.06 -11.35
C PRO A 143 11.80 -18.13 -10.59
N ILE A 144 11.51 -18.27 -9.30
CA ILE A 144 12.03 -19.38 -8.49
C ILE A 144 11.03 -20.54 -8.59
N GLN A 145 11.54 -21.71 -8.89
CA GLN A 145 10.76 -22.93 -8.83
C GLN A 145 10.61 -23.33 -7.35
N ILE A 146 9.41 -23.15 -6.81
CA ILE A 146 9.05 -23.60 -5.47
C ILE A 146 8.44 -25.00 -5.61
N GLY A 147 9.14 -26.00 -5.10
CA GLY A 147 8.71 -27.39 -5.18
C GLY A 147 9.87 -28.35 -5.01
N TRP A 148 9.54 -29.61 -4.78
CA TRP A 148 10.52 -30.66 -4.52
C TRP A 148 10.88 -31.35 -5.84
N VAL A 149 12.04 -31.01 -6.40
CA VAL A 149 12.47 -31.52 -7.72
C VAL A 149 12.89 -32.99 -7.65
N ASN A 150 13.22 -33.49 -6.45
CA ASN A 150 13.54 -34.90 -6.20
C ASN A 150 13.00 -35.33 -4.82
N PRO A 151 12.41 -36.54 -4.66
CA PRO A 151 11.93 -37.09 -3.38
C PRO A 151 13.03 -37.45 -2.37
N LYS A 152 14.19 -36.79 -2.42
CA LYS A 152 15.44 -37.26 -1.80
C LYS A 152 16.05 -36.31 -0.75
N TYR A 153 15.32 -35.31 -0.26
CA TYR A 153 15.74 -34.50 0.87
C TYR A 153 14.70 -34.54 1.97
N ASN A 154 14.62 -35.70 2.65
CA ASN A 154 14.17 -35.67 4.04
C ASN A 154 15.22 -34.87 4.82
N PHE A 155 14.77 -34.07 5.79
CA PHE A 155 15.71 -33.43 6.71
C PHE A 155 16.55 -34.51 7.41
N GLU A 156 17.87 -34.30 7.43
CA GLU A 156 18.84 -35.26 7.95
C GLU A 156 18.78 -35.33 9.48
N ASP A 157 19.01 -36.52 10.03
CA ASP A 157 19.14 -36.66 11.47
C ASP A 157 20.43 -35.99 11.96
N ASN A 158 20.36 -35.34 13.11
CA ASN A 158 21.45 -34.58 13.75
C ASN A 158 21.98 -33.40 12.92
N GLN A 159 21.24 -32.93 11.91
CA GLN A 159 21.54 -31.71 11.17
C GLN A 159 20.68 -30.55 11.68
N LEU A 160 21.30 -29.40 11.93
CA LEU A 160 20.61 -28.17 12.30
C LEU A 160 20.14 -27.42 11.04
N TYR A 161 18.91 -26.93 11.10
CA TYR A 161 18.29 -26.13 10.06
C TYR A 161 17.73 -24.85 10.67
N TYR A 162 17.56 -23.82 9.84
CA TYR A 162 16.73 -22.68 10.21
C TYR A 162 15.84 -22.26 9.05
N PHE A 163 14.77 -21.53 9.38
CA PHE A 163 13.94 -20.88 8.39
C PHE A 163 13.76 -19.40 8.69
N GLU A 164 13.56 -18.62 7.64
CA GLU A 164 13.27 -17.18 7.71
C GLU A 164 12.31 -16.79 6.58
N GLU A 165 11.58 -15.68 6.76
CA GLU A 165 10.71 -15.15 5.71
C GLU A 165 11.55 -14.44 4.65
N ILE A 166 11.42 -14.83 3.38
CA ILE A 166 12.16 -14.22 2.26
C ILE A 166 11.25 -13.37 1.35
N ARG A 167 9.93 -13.51 1.49
CA ARG A 167 8.95 -12.69 0.76
C ARG A 167 7.68 -12.51 1.57
N ALA A 168 7.35 -11.26 1.86
CA ALA A 168 6.08 -10.92 2.48
C ALA A 168 4.90 -11.09 1.50
N PRO A 169 3.68 -11.34 2.03
CA PRO A 169 2.43 -11.30 1.27
C PRO A 169 2.22 -9.97 0.53
N GLU A 170 1.38 -10.01 -0.51
CA GLU A 170 1.03 -8.79 -1.25
C GLU A 170 0.41 -7.73 -0.33
N GLY A 171 0.90 -6.49 -0.45
CA GLY A 171 0.46 -5.38 0.39
C GLY A 171 1.05 -5.37 1.80
N TYR A 172 2.04 -6.22 2.09
CA TYR A 172 2.79 -6.27 3.36
C TYR A 172 4.27 -6.00 3.16
N VAL A 173 4.94 -5.56 4.23
CA VAL A 173 6.37 -5.25 4.24
C VAL A 173 7.15 -6.43 4.80
N LEU A 174 8.15 -6.89 4.06
CA LEU A 174 9.15 -7.84 4.57
C LEU A 174 10.05 -7.13 5.59
N PRO A 175 10.26 -7.70 6.79
CA PRO A 175 11.19 -7.14 7.77
C PRO A 175 12.60 -6.99 7.18
N GLU A 176 13.33 -5.95 7.59
CA GLU A 176 14.71 -5.71 7.12
C GLU A 176 15.65 -6.84 7.54
N ASN A 177 15.45 -7.36 8.75
CA ASN A 177 16.11 -8.55 9.27
C ASN A 177 15.01 -9.54 9.72
N PRO A 178 14.57 -10.45 8.84
CA PRO A 178 13.63 -11.50 9.21
C PRO A 178 14.22 -12.39 10.32
N ASP A 179 13.38 -12.77 11.29
CA ASP A 179 13.81 -13.66 12.37
C ASP A 179 14.15 -15.06 11.84
N ARG A 180 15.22 -15.64 12.38
CA ARG A 180 15.63 -17.02 12.11
C ARG A 180 15.10 -17.94 13.20
N HIS A 181 14.48 -19.04 12.78
CA HIS A 181 13.93 -20.03 13.68
C HIS A 181 14.57 -21.39 13.42
N PHE A 182 15.22 -21.93 14.44
CA PHE A 182 16.06 -23.12 14.33
C PHE A 182 15.29 -24.40 14.67
N PHE A 183 15.61 -25.49 13.97
CA PHE A 183 15.06 -26.81 14.23
C PHE A 183 16.01 -27.92 13.75
N TYR A 184 15.85 -29.13 14.29
CA TYR A 184 16.62 -30.31 13.91
C TYR A 184 15.83 -31.59 14.20
N TYR A 185 16.35 -32.74 13.75
CA TYR A 185 15.78 -34.05 14.03
C TYR A 185 16.81 -34.92 14.74
N SER A 186 16.64 -35.19 16.03
CA SER A 186 17.47 -36.19 16.71
C SER A 186 16.60 -37.12 17.57
N PRO A 187 16.22 -38.30 17.04
CA PRO A 187 15.41 -39.26 17.80
C PRO A 187 16.18 -39.90 18.96
N TYR A 188 17.51 -39.89 18.91
CA TYR A 188 18.39 -40.54 19.87
C TYR A 188 19.32 -39.58 20.62
N SER A 189 19.12 -38.25 20.52
CA SER A 189 19.90 -37.28 21.31
C SER A 189 19.72 -37.54 22.81
N CYS A 190 20.78 -37.33 23.59
CA CYS A 190 20.66 -37.36 25.04
C CYS A 190 20.09 -36.03 25.56
N ILE A 191 19.50 -36.04 26.76
CA ILE A 191 18.80 -34.87 27.34
C ILE A 191 19.73 -33.64 27.44
N TYR A 192 21.02 -33.86 27.73
CA TYR A 192 22.01 -32.77 27.85
C TYR A 192 22.30 -32.07 26.51
N ASP A 193 22.28 -32.80 25.39
CA ASP A 193 22.48 -32.21 24.06
C ASP A 193 21.26 -31.37 23.66
N ASP A 194 20.05 -31.84 23.95
CA ASP A 194 18.82 -31.09 23.67
C ASP A 194 18.77 -29.80 24.49
N GLU A 195 19.07 -29.86 25.79
CA GLU A 195 19.06 -28.70 26.69
C GLU A 195 20.05 -27.61 26.25
N TYR A 196 21.20 -27.99 25.69
CA TYR A 196 22.17 -27.05 25.11
C TYR A 196 21.63 -26.35 23.87
N TYR A 197 21.07 -27.08 22.90
CA TYR A 197 20.52 -26.48 21.68
C TYR A 197 19.26 -25.65 21.95
N GLU A 198 18.40 -26.07 22.89
CA GLU A 198 17.22 -25.30 23.29
C GLU A 198 17.61 -24.01 24.04
N SER A 199 18.58 -24.07 24.95
CA SER A 199 18.96 -22.91 25.79
C SER A 199 19.86 -21.89 25.08
N VAL A 200 20.72 -22.32 24.15
CA VAL A 200 21.71 -21.43 23.52
C VAL A 200 21.20 -20.84 22.21
N ILE A 201 20.51 -21.63 21.39
CA ILE A 201 20.08 -21.21 20.04
C ILE A 201 18.56 -21.26 19.83
N GLY A 202 17.78 -21.73 20.83
CA GLY A 202 16.33 -21.83 20.74
C GLY A 202 15.84 -22.84 19.72
N ALA A 203 16.66 -23.86 19.39
CA ALA A 203 16.32 -24.83 18.36
C ALA A 203 15.33 -25.89 18.84
N VAL A 204 14.39 -26.27 17.97
CA VAL A 204 13.37 -27.28 18.29
C VAL A 204 13.78 -28.65 17.76
N ASN A 205 13.83 -29.66 18.62
CA ASN A 205 13.99 -31.06 18.20
C ASN A 205 12.67 -31.64 17.69
N LEU A 206 12.44 -31.58 16.38
CA LEU A 206 11.24 -32.10 15.72
C LEU A 206 11.15 -33.63 15.73
N ALA A 207 12.20 -34.35 16.12
CA ALA A 207 12.06 -35.78 16.38
C ALA A 207 11.35 -36.07 17.73
N LYS A 208 11.36 -35.11 18.67
CA LYS A 208 10.86 -35.26 20.05
C LYS A 208 9.62 -34.42 20.37
N THR A 209 9.49 -33.24 19.78
CA THR A 209 8.34 -32.36 20.01
C THR A 209 7.98 -31.56 18.76
N GLY A 210 6.73 -31.11 18.65
CA GLY A 210 6.35 -30.11 17.66
C GLY A 210 6.54 -28.70 18.21
N ALA A 211 6.52 -27.70 17.31
CA ALA A 211 6.52 -26.30 17.71
C ALA A 211 5.55 -25.49 16.85
N SER A 212 5.16 -24.33 17.36
CA SER A 212 4.34 -23.38 16.64
C SER A 212 4.78 -21.95 16.94
N ILE A 213 4.92 -21.14 15.91
CA ILE A 213 5.21 -19.71 16.05
C ILE A 213 4.20 -18.86 15.29
N ARG A 214 4.23 -17.57 15.59
CA ARG A 214 3.51 -16.54 14.87
C ARG A 214 4.52 -15.62 14.20
N VAL A 215 4.41 -15.45 12.89
CA VAL A 215 5.28 -14.54 12.12
C VAL A 215 4.43 -13.42 11.54
N GLU A 216 4.81 -12.20 11.84
CA GLU A 216 4.01 -11.00 11.58
C GLU A 216 4.56 -10.22 10.39
N ASN A 217 3.69 -9.65 9.55
CA ASN A 217 4.10 -8.51 8.73
C ASN A 217 3.24 -7.31 9.04
N LYS A 218 3.88 -6.15 8.94
CA LYS A 218 3.20 -4.88 8.92
C LYS A 218 2.62 -4.62 7.54
N LYS A 219 1.37 -4.16 7.48
CA LYS A 219 0.75 -3.72 6.23
C LYS A 219 1.59 -2.60 5.60
N ALA A 220 1.83 -2.70 4.30
CA ALA A 220 2.54 -1.67 3.55
C ALA A 220 1.74 -0.37 3.60
N LYS A 221 2.44 0.73 3.86
CA LYS A 221 1.84 2.06 3.80
C LYS A 221 1.45 2.36 2.34
N ARG A 222 0.31 3.03 2.19
CA ARG A 222 -0.31 3.39 0.91
C ARG A 222 -0.83 4.83 1.00
N THR A 223 -0.92 5.49 -0.14
CA THR A 223 -1.48 6.84 -0.26
C THR A 223 -2.55 6.87 -1.34
N ASN A 224 -3.56 7.69 -1.14
CA ASN A 224 -4.48 8.12 -2.17
C ASN A 224 -4.08 9.52 -2.65
N LEU A 225 -4.05 9.73 -3.95
CA LEU A 225 -3.76 11.04 -4.55
C LEU A 225 -5.01 11.61 -5.21
N THR A 226 -5.55 12.69 -4.65
CA THR A 226 -6.63 13.46 -5.26
C THR A 226 -6.06 14.65 -6.03
N VAL A 227 -6.36 14.70 -7.32
CA VAL A 227 -5.99 15.78 -8.22
C VAL A 227 -7.21 16.66 -8.47
N LYS A 228 -7.06 17.96 -8.25
CA LYS A 228 -8.11 18.96 -8.50
C LYS A 228 -7.64 19.99 -9.52
N LYS A 229 -8.59 20.55 -10.25
CA LYS A 229 -8.36 21.70 -11.12
C LYS A 229 -9.15 22.90 -10.63
N GLU A 230 -8.48 24.03 -10.50
CA GLU A 230 -9.08 25.33 -10.24
C GLU A 230 -8.73 26.32 -11.35
N TRP A 231 -9.72 27.12 -11.74
CA TRP A 231 -9.54 28.23 -12.66
C TRP A 231 -9.52 29.54 -11.87
N LEU A 232 -8.53 30.38 -12.14
CA LEU A 232 -8.37 31.68 -11.46
C LEU A 232 -8.42 32.81 -12.49
N LYS A 233 -9.02 33.94 -12.09
CA LYS A 233 -8.94 35.20 -12.84
C LYS A 233 -7.55 35.82 -12.70
N SER A 234 -7.29 36.89 -13.45
CA SER A 234 -5.99 37.59 -13.41
C SER A 234 -5.65 38.21 -12.05
N ASP A 235 -6.65 38.54 -11.26
CA ASP A 235 -6.51 38.99 -9.87
C ASP A 235 -6.25 37.84 -8.87
N GLY A 236 -6.35 36.58 -9.29
CA GLY A 236 -6.18 35.39 -8.46
C GLY A 236 -7.46 34.87 -7.79
N SER A 237 -8.61 35.53 -7.98
CA SER A 237 -9.90 35.04 -7.49
C SER A 237 -10.37 33.82 -8.27
N LYS A 238 -11.10 32.92 -7.61
CA LYS A 238 -11.64 31.71 -8.25
C LYS A 238 -12.70 32.07 -9.30
N THR A 239 -12.72 31.29 -10.38
CA THR A 239 -13.76 31.31 -11.40
C THR A 239 -14.07 29.88 -11.82
N GLU A 240 -15.21 29.68 -12.47
CA GLU A 240 -15.64 28.38 -12.96
C GLU A 240 -15.63 28.38 -14.49
N ARG A 241 -15.37 27.22 -15.08
CA ARG A 241 -15.53 26.98 -16.51
C ARG A 241 -16.41 25.76 -16.71
N SER A 242 -17.49 25.94 -17.44
CA SER A 242 -18.41 24.88 -17.89
C SER A 242 -17.88 24.11 -19.09
N ASP A 243 -16.87 24.64 -19.78
CA ASP A 243 -16.28 24.08 -20.98
C ASP A 243 -14.78 23.79 -20.84
N GLY A 244 -14.28 22.95 -21.76
CA GLY A 244 -12.87 22.62 -21.88
C GLY A 244 -12.42 21.40 -21.08
N SER A 245 -11.15 21.06 -21.29
CA SER A 245 -10.46 19.95 -20.66
C SER A 245 -8.99 20.30 -20.48
N ILE A 246 -8.36 19.77 -19.45
CA ILE A 246 -6.90 19.76 -19.35
C ILE A 246 -6.38 18.33 -19.40
N THR A 247 -5.17 18.15 -19.91
CA THR A 247 -4.43 16.90 -19.82
C THR A 247 -3.28 17.04 -18.84
N TYR A 248 -2.98 15.98 -18.10
CA TYR A 248 -1.90 15.96 -17.13
C TYR A 248 -1.31 14.56 -16.96
N ASP A 249 -0.10 14.50 -16.44
CA ASP A 249 0.58 13.27 -16.06
C ASP A 249 0.63 13.14 -14.54
N VAL A 250 0.66 11.90 -14.05
CA VAL A 250 0.98 11.56 -12.66
C VAL A 250 2.38 10.96 -12.62
N ILE A 251 3.24 11.59 -11.82
CA ILE A 251 4.66 11.26 -11.72
C ILE A 251 4.93 10.71 -10.33
N GLN A 252 5.54 9.52 -10.29
CA GLN A 252 6.11 8.93 -9.09
C GLN A 252 7.59 9.30 -9.01
N VAL A 253 8.03 9.73 -7.83
CA VAL A 253 9.43 10.01 -7.52
C VAL A 253 9.91 8.97 -6.53
N ALA A 254 10.81 8.09 -6.96
CA ALA A 254 11.51 7.14 -6.10
C ALA A 254 12.74 7.83 -5.51
N THR A 255 12.91 7.81 -4.19
CA THR A 255 14.08 8.38 -3.50
C THR A 255 14.75 7.30 -2.66
N ASN A 256 16.04 7.08 -2.87
CA ASN A 256 16.80 6.11 -2.08
C ASN A 256 17.32 6.71 -0.77
N GLN A 257 17.90 5.87 0.08
CA GLN A 257 18.43 6.27 1.40
C GLN A 257 19.57 7.30 1.33
N CYS A 258 20.25 7.41 0.18
CA CYS A 258 21.31 8.39 -0.05
C CYS A 258 20.76 9.73 -0.59
N GLY A 259 19.44 9.86 -0.78
CA GLY A 259 18.79 11.08 -1.27
C GLY A 259 18.77 11.22 -2.80
N TYR A 260 19.20 10.21 -3.55
CA TYR A 260 19.07 10.23 -5.02
C TYR A 260 17.63 9.92 -5.42
N SER A 261 17.09 10.73 -6.33
CA SER A 261 15.73 10.58 -6.83
C SER A 261 15.68 10.25 -8.31
N THR A 262 14.76 9.37 -8.70
CA THR A 262 14.41 9.07 -10.09
C THR A 262 12.91 9.22 -10.29
N GLU A 263 12.50 9.70 -11.46
CA GLU A 263 11.08 9.93 -11.78
C GLU A 263 10.55 8.92 -12.79
N LYS A 264 9.28 8.53 -12.60
CA LYS A 264 8.55 7.66 -13.51
C LYS A 264 7.14 8.19 -13.71
N VAL A 265 6.74 8.38 -14.96
CA VAL A 265 5.34 8.66 -15.30
C VAL A 265 4.54 7.37 -15.12
N ILE A 266 3.62 7.35 -14.14
CA ILE A 266 2.80 6.19 -13.82
C ILE A 266 1.41 6.24 -14.47
N LYS A 267 0.96 7.44 -14.84
CA LYS A 267 -0.24 7.70 -15.64
C LYS A 267 0.06 8.88 -16.55
N SER A 268 -0.27 8.75 -17.83
CA SER A 268 0.00 9.80 -18.82
C SER A 268 -1.26 10.17 -19.59
N GLY A 269 -1.40 11.46 -19.90
CA GLY A 269 -2.54 11.97 -20.69
C GLY A 269 -3.88 11.89 -19.95
N GLU A 270 -3.86 11.89 -18.62
CA GLU A 270 -5.07 11.88 -17.80
C GLU A 270 -5.84 13.18 -18.03
N THR A 271 -7.17 13.11 -18.08
CA THR A 271 -8.02 14.26 -18.43
C THR A 271 -8.91 14.67 -17.28
N LEU A 272 -9.02 15.99 -17.04
CA LEU A 272 -10.03 16.59 -16.16
C LEU A 272 -10.96 17.48 -16.97
N THR A 273 -12.26 17.38 -16.68
CA THR A 273 -13.32 18.18 -17.29
C THR A 273 -14.29 18.68 -16.22
N HIS A 274 -15.20 19.59 -16.59
CA HIS A 274 -16.30 19.98 -15.71
C HIS A 274 -17.20 18.77 -15.35
N ALA A 275 -17.40 17.79 -16.24
CA ALA A 275 -18.26 16.64 -15.96
C ALA A 275 -17.79 15.82 -14.75
N ASP A 276 -16.47 15.79 -14.52
CA ASP A 276 -15.84 15.11 -13.39
C ASP A 276 -15.67 16.03 -12.17
N ASN A 277 -16.38 17.16 -12.14
CA ASN A 277 -16.20 18.24 -11.17
C ASN A 277 -14.73 18.64 -11.01
N TRP A 278 -13.97 18.63 -12.12
CA TRP A 278 -12.56 18.99 -12.15
C TRP A 278 -11.71 18.21 -11.13
N THR A 279 -12.10 16.98 -10.79
CA THR A 279 -11.47 16.17 -9.74
C THR A 279 -11.26 14.72 -10.17
N ARG A 280 -10.12 14.12 -9.81
CA ARG A 280 -9.84 12.70 -9.99
C ARG A 280 -9.01 12.16 -8.83
N THR A 281 -9.29 10.94 -8.38
CA THR A 281 -8.56 10.31 -7.27
C THR A 281 -7.92 9.00 -7.73
N TYR A 282 -6.63 8.84 -7.41
CA TYR A 282 -5.86 7.61 -7.58
C TYR A 282 -5.73 6.94 -6.23
N LEU A 283 -6.13 5.68 -6.14
CA LEU A 283 -6.19 4.94 -4.89
C LEU A 283 -5.00 3.99 -4.75
N ASP A 284 -4.65 3.68 -3.50
CA ASP A 284 -3.74 2.58 -3.12
C ASP A 284 -2.33 2.66 -3.75
N LEU A 285 -1.80 3.87 -3.91
CA LEU A 285 -0.45 4.08 -4.44
C LEU A 285 0.60 3.68 -3.38
N PRO A 286 1.67 2.94 -3.73
CA PRO A 286 2.72 2.55 -2.79
C PRO A 286 3.54 3.76 -2.34
N VAL A 287 3.87 3.89 -1.05
CA VAL A 287 4.78 4.97 -0.57
C VAL A 287 6.21 4.48 -0.32
N SER A 288 6.46 3.19 -0.51
CA SER A 288 7.81 2.60 -0.44
C SER A 288 7.88 1.36 -1.32
N GLY A 289 9.09 0.97 -1.70
CA GLY A 289 9.35 -0.23 -2.49
C GLY A 289 10.84 -0.54 -2.57
N LYS A 290 11.22 -1.27 -3.62
CA LYS A 290 12.61 -1.53 -3.97
C LYS A 290 12.87 -1.05 -5.40
N ASP A 291 14.07 -0.53 -5.64
CA ASP A 291 14.56 -0.26 -7.00
C ASP A 291 14.97 -1.56 -7.72
N ASP A 292 15.38 -1.43 -8.98
CA ASP A 292 15.84 -2.57 -9.80
C ASP A 292 17.09 -3.26 -9.21
N CYS A 293 17.84 -2.57 -8.37
CA CYS A 293 19.02 -3.07 -7.65
C CYS A 293 18.66 -3.70 -6.29
N GLY A 294 17.38 -3.74 -5.91
CA GLY A 294 16.90 -4.29 -4.65
C GLY A 294 17.02 -3.34 -3.44
N ASN A 295 17.51 -2.11 -3.64
CA ASN A 295 17.63 -1.12 -2.58
C ASN A 295 16.26 -0.55 -2.21
N LYS A 296 16.06 -0.27 -0.92
CA LYS A 296 14.85 0.37 -0.44
C LYS A 296 14.72 1.80 -0.98
N VAL A 297 13.55 2.12 -1.48
CA VAL A 297 13.18 3.47 -1.94
C VAL A 297 11.85 3.91 -1.33
N ASP A 298 11.73 5.20 -1.05
CA ASP A 298 10.48 5.84 -0.67
C ASP A 298 9.88 6.54 -1.89
N TYR A 299 8.56 6.47 -2.03
CA TYR A 299 7.82 7.05 -3.15
C TYR A 299 7.02 8.26 -2.72
N THR A 300 7.14 9.34 -3.49
CA THR A 300 6.27 10.52 -3.44
C THR A 300 5.66 10.75 -4.82
N TYR A 301 4.55 11.48 -4.86
CA TYR A 301 3.79 11.68 -6.09
C TYR A 301 3.51 13.15 -6.35
N TYR A 302 3.66 13.58 -7.60
CA TYR A 302 3.21 14.89 -8.06
C TYR A 302 2.51 14.77 -9.42
N VAL A 303 1.88 15.87 -9.86
CA VAL A 303 1.22 15.94 -11.16
C VAL A 303 1.74 17.10 -11.98
N LYS A 304 1.71 16.95 -13.30
CA LYS A 304 2.15 17.98 -14.25
C LYS A 304 1.10 18.16 -15.33
N GLU A 305 0.55 19.36 -15.46
CA GLU A 305 -0.31 19.70 -16.60
C GLU A 305 0.52 19.66 -17.88
N THR A 306 0.06 18.90 -18.86
CA THR A 306 0.70 18.73 -20.17
C THR A 306 0.01 19.53 -21.26
N SER A 307 -1.27 19.84 -21.08
CA SER A 307 -1.99 20.77 -21.96
C SER A 307 -1.55 22.21 -21.69
N SER A 308 -0.99 22.88 -22.69
CA SER A 308 -0.85 24.33 -22.64
C SER A 308 -2.21 24.97 -22.90
N VAL A 309 -2.70 25.80 -21.96
CA VAL A 309 -3.94 26.56 -22.13
C VAL A 309 -3.57 28.02 -22.45
N PRO A 310 -3.76 28.49 -23.68
CA PRO A 310 -3.37 29.84 -24.09
C PRO A 310 -4.01 30.92 -23.20
N GLY A 311 -3.21 31.90 -22.78
CA GLY A 311 -3.67 33.00 -21.92
C GLY A 311 -3.74 32.66 -20.43
N TYR A 312 -3.18 31.52 -20.01
CA TYR A 312 -3.12 31.12 -18.60
C TYR A 312 -1.70 30.74 -18.18
N ASP A 313 -1.35 31.08 -16.95
CA ASP A 313 -0.17 30.58 -16.25
C ASP A 313 -0.59 29.43 -15.31
N THR A 314 0.20 28.36 -15.25
CA THR A 314 -0.09 27.18 -14.43
C THR A 314 0.73 27.21 -13.14
N VAL A 315 0.04 27.05 -12.01
CA VAL A 315 0.64 26.96 -10.66
C VAL A 315 0.07 25.72 -9.96
N TYR A 316 0.86 25.08 -9.12
CA TYR A 316 0.46 23.89 -8.37
C TYR A 316 0.36 24.19 -6.88
N SER A 317 -0.50 23.47 -6.17
CA SER A 317 -0.64 23.57 -4.72
C SER A 317 -0.93 22.22 -4.08
N ASN A 318 -0.32 21.92 -2.94
CA ASN A 318 -0.64 20.75 -2.13
C ASN A 318 -1.47 21.08 -0.88
N GLY A 319 -2.11 22.25 -0.85
CA GLY A 319 -2.86 22.77 0.30
C GLY A 319 -2.02 23.54 1.32
N SER A 320 -0.73 23.22 1.47
CA SER A 320 0.18 23.93 2.39
C SER A 320 1.05 24.97 1.70
N LYS A 321 1.47 24.70 0.46
CA LYS A 321 2.33 25.58 -0.34
C LYS A 321 1.83 25.69 -1.78
N THR A 322 2.42 26.63 -2.51
CA THR A 322 2.21 26.85 -3.95
C THR A 322 3.56 26.96 -4.65
N SER A 323 3.69 26.39 -5.84
CA SER A 323 4.88 26.54 -6.69
C SER A 323 4.52 26.42 -8.16
N ASP A 324 5.28 27.09 -9.01
CA ASP A 324 5.20 26.95 -10.47
C ASP A 324 5.93 25.67 -10.93
N ASN A 325 6.83 25.13 -10.10
CA ASN A 325 7.47 23.84 -10.33
C ASN A 325 6.62 22.71 -9.70
N PRO A 326 6.04 21.81 -10.52
CA PRO A 326 5.15 20.76 -10.01
C PRO A 326 5.82 19.78 -9.05
N SER A 327 7.12 19.49 -9.22
CA SER A 327 7.85 18.55 -8.36
C SER A 327 7.92 19.01 -6.90
N ASP A 328 7.81 20.33 -6.65
CA ASP A 328 7.81 20.87 -5.31
C ASP A 328 6.54 20.45 -4.54
N MET A 329 5.45 20.12 -5.23
CA MET A 329 4.17 19.73 -4.62
C MET A 329 4.06 18.23 -4.34
N LYS A 330 5.15 17.45 -4.51
CA LYS A 330 5.13 16.01 -4.28
C LYS A 330 4.65 15.66 -2.86
N THR A 331 3.89 14.58 -2.75
CA THR A 331 3.29 14.13 -1.49
C THR A 331 3.23 12.60 -1.40
N ASP A 332 3.32 12.08 -0.18
CA ASP A 332 3.12 10.68 0.22
C ASP A 332 2.07 10.55 1.35
N SER A 333 1.36 11.65 1.65
CA SER A 333 0.33 11.70 2.70
C SER A 333 -0.80 10.70 2.41
N GLU A 334 -1.37 10.07 3.44
CA GLU A 334 -2.38 9.01 3.31
C GLU A 334 -3.54 9.39 2.37
N ASP A 335 -4.01 10.64 2.43
CA ASP A 335 -4.99 11.23 1.50
C ASP A 335 -4.44 12.53 0.89
N GLY A 336 -3.33 12.40 0.15
CA GLY A 336 -2.67 13.52 -0.52
C GLY A 336 -3.59 14.23 -1.52
N GLN A 337 -3.51 15.55 -1.58
CA GLN A 337 -4.22 16.36 -2.57
C GLN A 337 -3.25 17.29 -3.29
N ILE A 338 -3.35 17.35 -4.63
CA ILE A 338 -2.67 18.37 -5.44
C ILE A 338 -3.71 19.08 -6.31
N THR A 339 -3.71 20.41 -6.23
CA THR A 339 -4.55 21.28 -7.05
C THR A 339 -3.70 21.95 -8.12
N ILE A 340 -4.07 21.72 -9.39
CA ILE A 340 -3.56 22.42 -10.55
C ILE A 340 -4.37 23.70 -10.73
N LYS A 341 -3.73 24.86 -10.79
CA LYS A 341 -4.38 26.18 -10.88
C LYS A 341 -3.97 26.85 -12.18
N ASN A 342 -4.92 27.11 -13.08
CA ASN A 342 -4.66 27.96 -14.25
C ASN A 342 -5.15 29.37 -13.95
N LYS A 343 -4.23 30.33 -13.90
CA LYS A 343 -4.50 31.75 -13.66
C LYS A 343 -4.48 32.51 -14.97
N ALA A 344 -5.58 33.18 -15.29
CA ALA A 344 -5.68 33.98 -16.50
C ALA A 344 -4.61 35.10 -16.48
N GLN A 345 -3.90 35.27 -17.59
CA GLN A 345 -2.95 36.36 -17.76
C GLN A 345 -3.71 37.70 -17.81
N LYS A 346 -3.12 38.76 -17.27
CA LYS A 346 -3.68 40.11 -17.44
C LYS A 346 -3.63 40.46 -18.92
N GLN A 347 -4.80 40.62 -19.53
CA GLN A 347 -4.87 41.27 -20.84
C GLN A 347 -4.47 42.74 -20.65
N TYR A 348 -3.53 43.20 -21.47
CA TYR A 348 -3.19 44.62 -21.52
C TYR A 348 -4.41 45.36 -22.03
N GLU A 349 -5.10 46.08 -21.15
CA GLU A 349 -6.05 47.08 -21.61
C GLU A 349 -5.23 48.14 -22.33
N LEU A 350 -5.40 48.24 -23.66
CA LEU A 350 -4.93 49.42 -24.38
C LEU A 350 -5.49 50.62 -23.61
N PRO A 351 -4.67 51.60 -23.18
CA PRO A 351 -5.23 52.86 -22.70
C PRO A 351 -6.20 53.34 -23.78
N GLU A 352 -7.37 53.85 -23.40
CA GLU A 352 -8.23 54.53 -24.35
C GLU A 352 -7.38 55.64 -25.02
N THR A 353 -6.84 55.38 -26.22
CA THR A 353 -6.09 56.37 -27.01
C THR A 353 -7.05 57.33 -27.70
N GLY A 354 -8.03 57.81 -26.94
CA GLY A 354 -9.06 58.74 -27.32
C GLY A 354 -9.38 59.57 -26.10
N GLY A 355 -8.51 60.54 -25.80
CA GLY A 355 -8.70 61.48 -24.72
C GLY A 355 -10.12 62.07 -24.75
N SER A 356 -10.65 62.35 -23.56
CA SER A 356 -11.98 62.89 -23.24
C SER A 356 -12.46 64.10 -24.11
N GLY A 357 -11.59 64.69 -24.93
CA GLY A 357 -11.92 65.79 -25.83
C GLY A 357 -13.01 65.48 -26.87
N VAL A 358 -13.05 64.27 -27.44
CA VAL A 358 -13.99 63.99 -28.55
C VAL A 358 -15.44 63.83 -28.05
N LYS A 359 -15.64 63.27 -26.86
CA LYS A 359 -16.98 63.12 -26.24
C LYS A 359 -17.62 64.47 -25.92
N MET A 360 -16.83 65.46 -25.46
CA MET A 360 -17.33 66.82 -25.21
C MET A 360 -17.77 67.54 -26.49
N HIS A 361 -17.09 67.35 -27.62
CA HIS A 361 -17.50 67.97 -28.89
C HIS A 361 -18.82 67.41 -29.42
N TYR A 362 -19.09 66.11 -29.25
CA TYR A 362 -20.39 65.53 -29.62
C TYR A 362 -21.54 66.06 -28.75
N VAL A 363 -21.31 66.21 -27.44
CA VAL A 363 -22.33 66.75 -26.51
C VAL A 363 -22.59 68.24 -26.78
N LEU A 364 -21.54 69.04 -26.98
CA LEU A 364 -21.67 70.45 -27.34
C LEU A 364 -22.31 70.65 -28.72
N GLY A 365 -21.94 69.82 -29.71
CA GLY A 365 -22.52 69.84 -31.05
C GLY A 365 -24.01 69.49 -31.05
N ALA A 366 -24.41 68.46 -30.31
CA ALA A 366 -25.81 68.07 -30.19
C ALA A 366 -26.66 69.17 -29.51
N ALA A 367 -26.12 69.84 -28.49
CA ALA A 367 -26.79 70.96 -27.83
C ALA A 367 -27.00 72.17 -28.77
N LEU A 368 -26.01 72.48 -29.63
CA LEU A 368 -26.10 73.55 -30.62
C LEU A 368 -27.13 73.27 -31.72
N VAL A 369 -27.24 72.02 -32.18
CA VAL A 369 -28.27 71.61 -33.15
C VAL A 369 -29.67 71.72 -32.53
N LEU A 370 -29.86 71.31 -31.28
CA LEU A 370 -31.17 71.43 -30.61
C LEU A 370 -31.57 72.89 -30.39
N LEU A 371 -30.63 73.77 -30.01
CA LEU A 371 -30.90 75.20 -29.83
C LEU A 371 -31.31 75.89 -31.15
N THR A 372 -30.60 75.60 -32.24
CA THR A 372 -30.93 76.17 -33.56
C THR A 372 -32.27 75.67 -34.08
N THR A 373 -32.56 74.37 -33.93
CA THR A 373 -33.84 73.79 -34.32
C THR A 373 -34.99 74.38 -33.50
N GLY A 374 -34.79 74.56 -32.18
CA GLY A 374 -35.77 75.21 -31.30
C GLY A 374 -36.06 76.66 -31.67
N LEU A 375 -35.04 77.45 -32.03
CA LEU A 375 -35.22 78.84 -32.48
C LEU A 375 -35.96 78.93 -33.82
N ILE A 376 -35.73 78.01 -34.75
CA ILE A 376 -36.44 77.94 -36.03
C ILE A 376 -37.92 77.60 -35.80
N ILE A 377 -38.22 76.64 -34.93
CA ILE A 377 -39.60 76.28 -34.56
C ILE A 377 -40.29 77.45 -33.85
N LEU A 378 -39.62 78.15 -32.94
CA LEU A 378 -40.17 79.32 -32.25
C LEU A 378 -40.46 80.47 -33.23
N LYS A 379 -39.59 80.69 -34.21
CA LYS A 379 -39.79 81.69 -35.27
C LYS A 379 -40.97 81.31 -36.16
N ALA A 380 -41.06 80.04 -36.59
CA ALA A 380 -42.19 79.54 -37.38
C ALA A 380 -43.51 79.68 -36.61
N TYR A 381 -43.52 79.35 -35.32
CA TYR A 381 -44.69 79.49 -34.44
C TYR A 381 -45.13 80.96 -34.28
N LYS A 382 -44.19 81.89 -34.05
CA LYS A 382 -44.53 83.33 -33.99
C LYS A 382 -45.04 83.88 -35.33
N THR A 383 -44.51 83.39 -36.44
CA THR A 383 -44.97 83.80 -37.79
C THR A 383 -46.37 83.25 -38.09
N TYR A 384 -46.66 82.02 -37.62
CA TYR A 384 -47.99 81.42 -37.71
C TYR A 384 -49.02 82.17 -36.86
N GLN A 385 -48.67 82.58 -35.63
CA GLN A 385 -49.57 83.39 -34.79
C GLN A 385 -49.83 84.81 -35.35
N ALA A 386 -48.88 85.38 -36.10
CA ALA A 386 -49.02 86.69 -36.73
C ALA A 386 -49.76 86.66 -38.09
N GLY A 387 -49.98 85.47 -38.67
CA GLY A 387 -50.67 85.28 -39.96
C GLY A 387 -52.15 84.87 -39.83
N GLY A 388 -52.68 84.85 -38.61
CA GLY A 388 -54.06 84.47 -38.31
C GLY A 388 -54.97 85.66 -38.03
N ASP A 389 -54.97 86.67 -38.90
CA ASP A 389 -56.08 87.62 -39.02
C ASP A 389 -56.47 87.68 -40.51
N SER A 390 -57.65 87.16 -40.82
CA SER A 390 -58.40 87.39 -42.07
C SER A 390 -59.82 87.78 -41.69
#